data_AF-A0AAD5FP19-F1
#
_entry.id   AF-A0AAD5FP19-F1
#
_cell.length_a   1.000
_cell.length_b   1.000
_cell.length_c   1.000
_cell.angle_alpha   90.00
_cell.angle_beta   90.00
_cell.angle_gamma   90.00
#
_symmetry.space_group_name_H-M   'P 1'
#
loop_
_entity.id
_entity.type
_entity.pdbx_description
1 polymer ?
#
loop_
_entity_poly.entity_id
_entity_poly.type
_entity_poly.pdbx_seq_one_letter_code
_entity_poly.pdbx_strand_id
1 'polypeptide(L)'
;MIMGHPGSGNRCALVARFFTFSLLLCKTFLISALNFNSVNVDVDLFRVARTVDKRFLSVTIDASLMAEEKFMYLLGSPKLRTLAKALTPAFLRFGGTQQDFMKFIPPSEFYIPKSYSGDSRSHSGTACRKFELPPVLEEKLKRDWALQALFLRQEDVQRKYKQVKFSGHAVDLLYSFVNCSGLELIFGLNALLRTPDNVWESQNAELLLNYCERRQYIMSWELGNEPNSYEKKAAIRLTGSQLGEDFLHLRNILQKSALYNSSGLYGPDVSQPRDHRKDLLTGFLESGAKAIDACTWHHYYVNGRDASLDDFLDPKVLDMLAVKTDKVLKIVHSLSPGKKVWLGETSSAYGGGAAGLSDAFVAGFMWLDKLGLSAKLGLDVVMRQVLIGSGTYHLVDNNLDPLPDYWLSLLYKRLVGPEVLKIQVLPSSTNKQLLRVYLHCTNKESSSYRKGAVTLFALNLSKKQMVIKLPALISNSTVEVFVLQSAEAGIDGLRSRSVRMNGDVLKMVDERTLPPLQGVELPPVEHLNLPALSFAFYVLKQAASPVC
;
A
#
# COMPACT_ATOMS: atom_id res chain seq x y z
N MET A 1 -27.62 -98.94 0.93
CA MET A 1 -26.38 -99.40 0.26
C MET A 1 -25.21 -98.68 0.90
N ILE A 2 -24.31 -99.46 1.54
CA ILE A 2 -22.89 -99.18 1.86
C ILE A 2 -22.67 -98.06 2.91
N MET A 3 -22.59 -98.38 4.22
CA MET A 3 -21.38 -98.70 5.04
C MET A 3 -20.32 -97.55 5.06
N GLY A 4 -19.74 -97.07 6.17
CA GLY A 4 -19.72 -97.48 7.57
C GLY A 4 -18.94 -96.46 8.45
N HIS A 5 -18.98 -96.69 9.78
CA HIS A 5 -18.17 -96.09 10.87
C HIS A 5 -16.65 -96.44 10.76
N PRO A 6 -15.72 -96.09 11.71
CA PRO A 6 -15.77 -95.30 12.97
C PRO A 6 -14.59 -94.28 13.10
N GLY A 7 -14.48 -93.43 14.15
CA GLY A 7 -13.72 -93.68 15.39
C GLY A 7 -12.42 -92.82 15.47
N SER A 8 -12.34 -91.79 16.32
CA SER A 8 -11.76 -91.75 17.69
C SER A 8 -10.23 -91.58 17.79
N GLY A 9 -9.76 -90.62 18.61
CA GLY A 9 -8.36 -90.50 19.06
C GLY A 9 -7.88 -89.04 19.15
N ASN A 10 -8.17 -88.22 20.17
CA ASN A 10 -7.71 -88.25 21.57
C ASN A 10 -6.21 -87.90 21.73
N ARG A 11 -5.87 -86.69 22.21
CA ARG A 11 -5.19 -86.43 23.52
C ARG A 11 -4.31 -85.15 23.59
N CYS A 12 -4.46 -84.50 24.76
CA CYS A 12 -3.46 -83.78 25.58
C CYS A 12 -2.95 -82.39 25.11
N ALA A 13 -2.78 -81.37 25.96
CA ALA A 13 -2.94 -81.23 27.42
C ALA A 13 -2.85 -79.72 27.81
N LEU A 14 -3.51 -79.37 28.93
CA LEU A 14 -3.15 -78.46 30.05
C LEU A 14 -2.29 -77.20 29.76
N VAL A 15 -2.55 -75.99 30.29
CA VAL A 15 -2.58 -75.53 31.72
C VAL A 15 -3.23 -74.12 31.72
N ALA A 16 -4.33 -73.82 32.44
CA ALA A 16 -4.43 -73.15 33.77
C ALA A 16 -3.64 -71.80 33.89
N ARG A 17 -4.05 -70.71 34.56
CA ARG A 17 -5.19 -70.36 35.43
C ARG A 17 -4.99 -68.88 35.94
N PHE A 18 -6.08 -68.19 36.26
CA PHE A 18 -6.30 -67.11 37.28
C PHE A 18 -5.91 -65.60 37.09
N PHE A 19 -6.98 -64.77 37.06
CA PHE A 19 -7.31 -63.55 37.86
C PHE A 19 -6.25 -62.47 38.18
N THR A 20 -6.57 -61.17 37.94
CA THR A 20 -6.96 -60.17 38.98
C THR A 20 -6.99 -58.70 38.48
N PHE A 21 -7.98 -57.98 39.01
CA PHE A 21 -8.05 -56.57 39.48
C PHE A 21 -7.68 -55.33 38.63
N SER A 22 -8.61 -54.38 38.77
CA SER A 22 -8.56 -52.96 38.43
C SER A 22 -7.62 -52.17 39.35
N LEU A 23 -6.72 -51.36 38.78
CA LEU A 23 -6.21 -50.11 39.38
C LEU A 23 -5.43 -49.28 38.34
N LEU A 24 -5.65 -47.96 38.38
CA LEU A 24 -4.74 -46.88 37.93
C LEU A 24 -4.48 -46.70 36.42
N LEU A 25 -4.94 -45.57 35.87
CA LEU A 25 -4.06 -44.63 35.16
C LEU A 25 -4.79 -43.29 34.91
N CYS A 26 -4.59 -42.40 35.87
CA CYS A 26 -4.59 -40.96 35.67
C CYS A 26 -3.60 -40.64 34.52
N LYS A 27 -4.09 -40.45 33.29
CA LYS A 27 -3.29 -39.85 32.22
C LYS A 27 -3.37 -38.34 32.38
N THR A 28 -2.43 -37.84 33.17
CA THR A 28 -1.79 -36.55 32.98
C THR A 28 -1.69 -36.24 31.48
N PHE A 29 -2.47 -35.27 31.02
CA PHE A 29 -2.13 -34.52 29.83
C PHE A 29 -0.85 -33.75 30.16
N LEU A 30 0.31 -34.37 29.90
CA LEU A 30 1.52 -33.62 29.62
C LEU A 30 1.20 -32.77 28.39
N ILE A 31 0.84 -31.50 28.62
CA ILE A 31 1.08 -30.45 27.66
C ILE A 31 2.58 -30.53 27.40
N SER A 32 2.98 -31.12 26.28
CA SER A 32 4.32 -30.90 25.77
C SER A 32 4.48 -29.39 25.72
N ALA A 33 5.47 -28.86 26.44
CA ALA A 33 5.85 -27.48 26.31
C ALA A 33 6.18 -27.25 24.84
N LEU A 34 5.20 -26.77 24.08
CA LEU A 34 5.42 -26.25 22.75
C LEU A 34 6.50 -25.19 22.95
N ASN A 35 7.70 -25.45 22.45
CA ASN A 35 8.80 -24.49 22.45
C ASN A 35 8.38 -23.33 21.53
N PHE A 36 7.57 -22.44 22.06
CA PHE A 36 7.19 -21.21 21.40
C PHE A 36 8.39 -20.30 21.37
N ASN A 37 8.67 -19.72 20.20
CA ASN A 37 9.71 -18.71 20.08
C ASN A 37 9.22 -17.42 20.76
N SER A 38 9.47 -17.32 22.07
CA SER A 38 9.12 -16.14 22.84
C SER A 38 10.13 -15.03 22.64
N VAL A 39 9.64 -13.82 22.37
CA VAL A 39 10.46 -12.64 22.11
C VAL A 39 10.05 -11.53 23.07
N ASN A 40 11.03 -10.99 23.78
CA ASN A 40 10.80 -9.86 24.68
C ASN A 40 10.88 -8.55 23.90
N VAL A 41 9.92 -7.66 24.15
CA VAL A 41 9.94 -6.29 23.62
C VAL A 41 10.08 -5.28 24.75
N ASP A 42 10.71 -4.16 24.42
CA ASP A 42 10.86 -2.99 25.28
C ASP A 42 10.27 -1.78 24.55
N VAL A 43 9.58 -0.91 25.29
CA VAL A 43 8.75 0.18 24.75
C VAL A 43 9.03 1.50 25.46
N ASP A 44 8.97 2.60 24.71
CA ASP A 44 8.99 3.97 25.26
C ASP A 44 7.65 4.64 24.96
N LEU A 45 6.85 4.86 26.01
CA LEU A 45 5.55 5.52 25.93
C LEU A 45 5.61 7.02 26.27
N PHE A 46 6.77 7.53 26.69
CA PHE A 46 6.89 8.89 27.22
C PHE A 46 7.38 9.88 26.17
N ARG A 47 7.85 9.38 25.01
CA ARG A 47 8.39 10.23 23.95
C ARG A 47 7.90 9.81 22.57
N VAL A 48 7.40 10.79 21.83
CA VAL A 48 7.19 10.64 20.38
C VAL A 48 8.55 10.62 19.69
N ALA A 49 8.88 9.50 19.05
CA ALA A 49 10.13 9.37 18.31
C ALA A 49 10.10 10.23 17.04
N ARG A 50 8.95 10.23 16.34
CA ARG A 50 8.65 11.02 15.14
C ARG A 50 7.15 11.21 14.98
N THR A 51 6.74 12.21 14.21
CA THR A 51 5.34 12.40 13.80
C THR A 51 5.30 12.38 12.28
N VAL A 52 4.53 11.45 11.71
CA VAL A 52 4.29 11.39 10.26
C VAL A 52 3.10 12.26 9.86
N ASP A 53 2.90 12.53 8.57
CA ASP A 53 1.72 13.24 8.09
C ASP A 53 0.45 12.42 8.40
N LYS A 54 -0.70 13.07 8.64
CA LYS A 54 -1.98 12.35 8.83
C LYS A 54 -2.36 11.52 7.59
N ARG A 55 -1.87 11.93 6.42
CA ARG A 55 -1.98 11.25 5.12
C ARG A 55 -0.83 10.27 4.87
N PHE A 56 -0.11 9.83 5.92
CA PHE A 56 1.07 8.96 5.81
C PHE A 56 0.88 7.79 4.85
N LEU A 57 -0.13 6.95 5.06
CA LEU A 57 -0.56 5.97 4.07
C LEU A 57 -1.42 6.69 3.03
N SER A 58 -0.86 6.87 1.83
CA SER A 58 -1.52 7.44 0.66
C SER A 58 -1.48 6.46 -0.51
N VAL A 59 -2.15 6.77 -1.61
CA VAL A 59 -2.29 5.87 -2.76
C VAL A 59 -2.04 6.61 -4.07
N THR A 60 -1.75 5.85 -5.13
CA THR A 60 -1.63 6.39 -6.49
C THR A 60 -2.73 5.83 -7.40
N ILE A 61 -3.00 6.55 -8.49
CA ILE A 61 -3.61 6.00 -9.71
C ILE A 61 -2.56 6.12 -10.80
N ASP A 62 -2.28 5.02 -11.47
CA ASP A 62 -1.32 5.02 -12.57
C ASP A 62 -1.85 5.85 -13.75
N ALA A 63 -1.03 6.77 -14.25
CA ALA A 63 -1.36 7.60 -15.41
C ALA A 63 -1.75 6.77 -16.66
N SER A 64 -1.34 5.50 -16.74
CA SER A 64 -1.77 4.56 -17.79
C SER A 64 -3.27 4.27 -17.80
N LEU A 65 -4.02 4.54 -16.73
CA LEU A 65 -5.49 4.50 -16.76
C LEU A 65 -6.06 5.48 -17.81
N MET A 66 -5.33 6.56 -18.11
CA MET A 66 -5.70 7.54 -19.12
C MET A 66 -5.14 7.21 -20.51
N ALA A 67 -4.49 6.05 -20.70
CA ALA A 67 -4.02 5.61 -22.02
C ALA A 67 -5.16 5.56 -23.05
N GLU A 68 -6.36 5.18 -22.60
CA GLU A 68 -7.61 5.48 -23.30
C GLU A 68 -8.58 6.15 -22.33
N GLU A 69 -9.07 7.34 -22.70
CA GLU A 69 -9.91 8.18 -21.84
C GLU A 69 -11.18 7.46 -21.33
N LYS A 70 -11.70 6.48 -22.07
CA LYS A 70 -12.88 5.69 -21.66
C LYS A 70 -12.69 4.97 -20.32
N PHE A 71 -11.46 4.63 -19.93
CA PHE A 71 -11.21 3.93 -18.67
C PHE A 71 -11.27 4.85 -17.45
N MET A 72 -11.15 6.17 -17.64
CA MET A 72 -11.35 7.15 -16.57
C MET A 72 -12.78 7.10 -15.99
N TYR A 73 -13.75 6.59 -16.76
CA TYR A 73 -15.11 6.37 -16.27
C TYR A 73 -15.20 5.34 -15.15
N LEU A 74 -14.24 4.41 -15.02
CA LEU A 74 -14.18 3.46 -13.88
C LEU A 74 -14.10 4.17 -12.52
N LEU A 75 -13.54 5.39 -12.49
CA LEU A 75 -13.52 6.24 -11.29
C LEU A 75 -14.92 6.74 -10.88
N GLY A 76 -15.92 6.54 -11.73
CA GLY A 76 -17.33 6.74 -11.44
C GLY A 76 -17.98 5.62 -10.62
N SER A 77 -17.32 4.46 -10.46
CA SER A 77 -17.89 3.30 -9.77
C SER A 77 -18.19 3.63 -8.28
N PRO A 78 -19.41 3.35 -7.79
CA PRO A 78 -19.74 3.44 -6.37
C PRO A 78 -18.81 2.62 -5.48
N LYS A 79 -18.43 1.41 -5.94
CA LYS A 79 -17.54 0.51 -5.21
C LYS A 79 -16.17 1.08 -5.02
N LEU A 80 -15.55 1.54 -6.11
CA LEU A 80 -14.22 2.15 -6.04
C LEU A 80 -14.23 3.40 -5.18
N ARG A 81 -15.29 4.23 -5.24
CA ARG A 81 -15.44 5.41 -4.39
C ARG A 81 -15.58 5.08 -2.91
N THR A 82 -16.37 4.05 -2.57
CA THR A 82 -16.51 3.53 -1.21
C THR A 82 -15.18 3.05 -0.66
N LEU A 83 -14.44 2.28 -1.46
CA LEU A 83 -13.13 1.75 -1.11
C LEU A 83 -12.12 2.90 -0.89
N ALA A 84 -12.04 3.84 -1.83
CA ALA A 84 -11.16 5.00 -1.76
C ALA A 84 -11.48 5.91 -0.56
N LYS A 85 -12.76 6.16 -0.29
CA LYS A 85 -13.22 6.97 0.86
C LYS A 85 -12.80 6.37 2.20
N ALA A 86 -12.70 5.06 2.29
CA ALA A 86 -12.32 4.41 3.53
C ALA A 86 -10.83 4.55 3.87
N LEU A 87 -10.01 4.99 2.91
CA LEU A 87 -8.59 5.27 3.11
C LEU A 87 -8.30 6.72 3.52
N THR A 88 -9.33 7.57 3.70
CA THR A 88 -9.14 8.96 4.12
C THR A 88 -8.65 9.06 5.58
N PRO A 89 -7.87 10.11 5.92
CA PRO A 89 -7.32 11.12 5.02
C PRO A 89 -6.12 10.57 4.23
N ALA A 90 -6.03 10.84 2.94
CA ALA A 90 -4.91 10.40 2.10
C ALA A 90 -4.75 11.30 0.87
N PHE A 91 -3.51 11.40 0.38
CA PHE A 91 -3.27 11.86 -0.97
C PHE A 91 -3.66 10.76 -1.98
N LEU A 92 -4.14 11.21 -3.13
CA LEU A 92 -4.22 10.42 -4.35
C LEU A 92 -3.27 11.05 -5.38
N ARG A 93 -2.16 10.38 -5.67
CA ARG A 93 -1.24 10.82 -6.72
C ARG A 93 -1.62 10.21 -8.06
N PHE A 94 -1.99 11.04 -9.03
CA PHE A 94 -2.16 10.63 -10.42
C PHE A 94 -0.84 10.83 -11.16
N GLY A 95 -0.12 9.73 -11.40
CA GLY A 95 1.22 9.78 -11.96
C GLY A 95 1.74 8.40 -12.35
N GLY A 96 3.01 8.34 -12.74
CA GLY A 96 3.66 7.12 -13.24
C GLY A 96 4.25 7.32 -14.63
N THR A 97 4.81 6.28 -15.22
CA THR A 97 5.60 6.40 -16.46
C THR A 97 4.84 7.09 -17.60
N GLN A 98 3.55 6.81 -17.76
CA GLN A 98 2.74 7.36 -18.86
C GLN A 98 2.56 8.88 -18.75
N GLN A 99 2.72 9.49 -17.57
CA GLN A 99 2.48 10.93 -17.38
C GLN A 99 3.34 11.80 -18.29
N ASP A 100 4.60 11.38 -18.53
CA ASP A 100 5.56 12.09 -19.37
C ASP A 100 5.33 11.87 -20.88
N PHE A 101 4.31 11.09 -21.23
CA PHE A 101 3.89 10.87 -22.61
C PHE A 101 2.47 11.39 -22.85
N MET A 102 1.90 12.13 -21.90
CA MET A 102 0.55 12.67 -21.99
C MET A 102 0.55 14.16 -22.30
N LYS A 103 -0.38 14.60 -23.15
CA LYS A 103 -0.58 16.01 -23.52
C LYS A 103 -2.04 16.40 -23.33
N PHE A 104 -2.27 17.46 -22.55
CA PHE A 104 -3.61 18.01 -22.38
C PHE A 104 -4.09 18.68 -23.66
N ILE A 105 -5.35 18.46 -24.03
CA ILE A 105 -6.00 19.14 -25.17
C ILE A 105 -7.15 20.01 -24.65
N PRO A 106 -7.13 21.32 -24.91
CA PRO A 106 -8.20 22.22 -24.47
C PRO A 106 -9.51 21.94 -25.23
N PRO A 107 -10.67 22.29 -24.65
CA PRO A 107 -11.99 22.03 -25.24
C PRO A 107 -12.20 22.60 -26.66
N SER A 108 -11.43 23.63 -27.05
CA SER A 108 -11.51 24.26 -28.39
C SER A 108 -11.11 23.35 -29.55
N GLU A 109 -10.50 22.19 -29.29
CA GLU A 109 -10.01 21.25 -30.31
C GLU A 109 -10.83 19.94 -30.40
N PHE A 110 -11.95 19.80 -29.68
CA PHE A 110 -12.75 18.56 -29.67
C PHE A 110 -14.04 18.64 -30.49
N TYR A 111 -14.14 17.80 -31.53
CA TYR A 111 -15.40 17.25 -32.03
C TYR A 111 -15.83 16.10 -31.10
N ILE A 112 -16.96 16.23 -30.41
CA ILE A 112 -17.52 15.16 -29.57
C ILE A 112 -18.33 14.20 -30.46
N PRO A 113 -17.99 12.90 -30.56
CA PRO A 113 -18.89 11.91 -31.14
C PRO A 113 -20.13 11.77 -30.25
N LYS A 114 -21.32 12.00 -30.82
CA LYS A 114 -22.63 11.98 -30.14
C LYS A 114 -23.01 10.66 -29.43
N SER A 115 -22.17 9.63 -29.44
CA SER A 115 -22.48 8.31 -28.86
C SER A 115 -22.20 8.18 -27.37
N TYR A 116 -21.47 9.14 -26.76
CA TYR A 116 -21.24 9.19 -25.30
C TYR A 116 -21.76 10.47 -24.63
N SER A 117 -22.35 11.39 -25.40
CA SER A 117 -23.03 12.57 -24.86
C SER A 117 -24.40 12.18 -24.29
N GLY A 118 -24.40 11.51 -23.14
CA GLY A 118 -25.58 11.41 -22.30
C GLY A 118 -25.94 12.80 -21.77
N ASP A 119 -27.07 13.31 -22.26
CA ASP A 119 -27.91 14.38 -21.71
C ASP A 119 -27.18 15.45 -20.84
N SER A 120 -27.00 16.64 -21.41
CA SER A 120 -26.90 17.90 -20.66
C SER A 120 -28.25 18.26 -20.01
N ARG A 121 -28.88 17.32 -19.30
CA ARG A 121 -30.00 17.61 -18.41
C ARG A 121 -29.44 18.23 -17.14
N SER A 122 -30.05 19.32 -16.70
CA SER A 122 -29.82 19.92 -15.39
C SER A 122 -30.15 18.89 -14.30
N HIS A 123 -29.18 18.06 -13.93
CA HIS A 123 -29.31 17.19 -12.77
C HIS A 123 -29.04 18.04 -11.53
N SER A 124 -30.12 18.39 -10.83
CA SER A 124 -30.05 18.91 -9.46
C SER A 124 -29.53 17.80 -8.55
N GLY A 125 -28.21 17.66 -8.45
CA GLY A 125 -27.54 16.66 -7.64
C GLY A 125 -26.10 17.08 -7.34
N THR A 126 -25.52 16.53 -6.26
CA THR A 126 -24.10 16.76 -5.94
C THR A 126 -23.22 16.28 -7.10
N ALA A 127 -22.07 16.92 -7.32
CA ALA A 127 -21.13 16.56 -8.39
C ALA A 127 -20.80 15.06 -8.44
N CYS A 128 -20.84 14.38 -7.28
CA CYS A 128 -20.65 12.93 -7.15
C CYS A 128 -21.70 12.09 -7.87
N ARG A 129 -22.98 12.47 -7.81
CA ARG A 129 -24.05 11.73 -8.51
C ARG A 129 -23.97 11.91 -10.02
N LYS A 130 -23.50 13.08 -10.48
CA LYS A 130 -23.35 13.41 -11.90
C LYS A 130 -22.39 12.46 -12.62
N PHE A 131 -21.30 12.07 -11.97
CA PHE A 131 -20.28 11.19 -12.54
C PHE A 131 -20.38 9.76 -12.02
N GLU A 132 -21.55 9.33 -11.52
CA GLU A 132 -21.72 7.93 -11.12
C GLU A 132 -21.81 7.03 -12.36
N LEU A 133 -21.06 5.93 -12.36
CA LEU A 133 -20.98 5.02 -13.48
C LEU A 133 -22.19 4.07 -13.52
N PRO A 134 -22.93 3.98 -14.64
CA PRO A 134 -24.01 3.00 -14.77
C PRO A 134 -23.49 1.55 -14.74
N PRO A 135 -24.14 0.61 -14.03
CA PRO A 135 -23.64 -0.77 -13.85
C PRO A 135 -23.34 -1.52 -15.16
N VAL A 136 -24.19 -1.36 -16.18
CA VAL A 136 -23.99 -2.03 -17.48
C VAL A 136 -22.72 -1.54 -18.19
N LEU A 137 -22.42 -0.24 -18.07
CA LEU A 137 -21.20 0.34 -18.62
C LEU A 137 -19.99 -0.07 -17.79
N GLU A 138 -20.14 -0.17 -16.47
CA GLU A 138 -19.09 -0.66 -15.57
C GLU A 138 -18.63 -2.08 -15.94
N GLU A 139 -19.55 -3.02 -16.12
CA GLU A 139 -19.22 -4.40 -16.49
C GLU A 139 -18.58 -4.54 -17.88
N LYS A 140 -18.86 -3.61 -18.79
CA LYS A 140 -18.15 -3.53 -20.06
C LYS A 140 -16.74 -2.99 -19.86
N LEU A 141 -16.59 -1.87 -19.16
CA LEU A 141 -15.29 -1.23 -18.93
C LEU A 141 -14.34 -2.10 -18.12
N LYS A 142 -14.81 -2.85 -17.12
CA LYS A 142 -14.00 -3.82 -16.36
C LYS A 142 -13.37 -4.88 -17.27
N ARG A 143 -14.18 -5.46 -18.18
CA ARG A 143 -13.70 -6.46 -19.16
C ARG A 143 -12.71 -5.87 -20.15
N ASP A 144 -13.04 -4.70 -20.71
CA ASP A 144 -12.15 -3.99 -21.65
C ASP A 144 -10.84 -3.59 -20.95
N TRP A 145 -10.89 -3.19 -19.68
CA TRP A 145 -9.74 -2.80 -18.88
C TRP A 145 -8.82 -3.98 -18.59
N ALA A 146 -9.38 -5.15 -18.26
CA ALA A 146 -8.59 -6.36 -18.04
C ALA A 146 -7.74 -6.73 -19.27
N LEU A 147 -8.28 -6.51 -20.48
CA LEU A 147 -7.54 -6.67 -21.73
C LEU A 147 -6.52 -5.55 -21.95
N GLN A 148 -6.91 -4.29 -21.74
CA GLN A 148 -6.00 -3.15 -21.90
C GLN A 148 -4.78 -3.24 -20.97
N ALA A 149 -4.99 -3.68 -19.73
CA ALA A 149 -3.93 -3.86 -18.75
C ALA A 149 -2.87 -4.88 -19.19
N LEU A 150 -3.21 -5.85 -20.04
CA LEU A 150 -2.23 -6.77 -20.64
C LEU A 150 -1.37 -6.07 -21.70
N PHE A 151 -1.99 -5.25 -22.56
CA PHE A 151 -1.26 -4.48 -23.58
C PHE A 151 -0.32 -3.46 -22.96
N LEU A 152 -0.79 -2.70 -21.96
CA LEU A 152 0.03 -1.71 -21.25
C LEU A 152 1.26 -2.34 -20.58
N ARG A 153 1.09 -3.54 -19.98
CA ARG A 153 2.22 -4.29 -19.42
C ARG A 153 3.22 -4.71 -20.49
N GLN A 154 2.76 -5.12 -21.67
CA GLN A 154 3.64 -5.46 -22.78
C GLN A 154 4.38 -4.23 -23.33
N GLU A 155 3.73 -3.07 -23.43
CA GLU A 155 4.36 -1.81 -23.82
C GLU A 155 5.45 -1.39 -22.82
N ASP A 156 5.19 -1.52 -21.52
CA ASP A 156 6.18 -1.24 -20.46
C ASP A 156 7.39 -2.19 -20.55
N VAL A 157 7.15 -3.48 -20.83
CA VAL A 157 8.22 -4.45 -21.06
C VAL A 157 9.10 -4.06 -22.24
N GLN A 158 8.49 -3.56 -23.32
CA GLN A 158 9.17 -3.11 -24.53
C GLN A 158 9.76 -1.70 -24.43
N ARG A 159 9.41 -0.94 -23.38
CA ARG A 159 9.75 0.48 -23.19
C ARG A 159 9.34 1.37 -24.37
N LYS A 160 8.21 1.04 -24.98
CA LYS A 160 7.65 1.79 -26.12
C LYS A 160 6.39 2.50 -25.68
N TYR A 161 6.54 3.76 -25.29
CA TYR A 161 5.44 4.58 -24.79
C TYR A 161 4.90 5.46 -25.92
N LYS A 162 3.58 5.39 -26.15
CA LYS A 162 2.90 6.22 -27.14
C LYS A 162 2.53 7.56 -26.52
N GLN A 163 2.55 8.61 -27.34
CA GLN A 163 1.97 9.89 -26.94
C GLN A 163 0.45 9.75 -26.81
N VAL A 164 -0.07 10.14 -25.65
CA VAL A 164 -1.49 10.09 -25.31
C VAL A 164 -2.00 11.52 -25.17
N LYS A 165 -3.19 11.77 -25.71
CA LYS A 165 -3.88 13.04 -25.59
C LYS A 165 -5.07 12.84 -24.64
N PHE A 166 -5.30 13.79 -23.75
CA PHE A 166 -6.44 13.72 -22.82
C PHE A 166 -7.21 15.03 -22.76
N SER A 167 -8.52 14.92 -22.57
CA SER A 167 -9.42 16.07 -22.56
C SER A 167 -9.63 16.66 -21.16
N GLY A 168 -10.28 17.83 -21.09
CA GLY A 168 -10.79 18.38 -19.83
C GLY A 168 -11.81 17.47 -19.13
N HIS A 169 -12.54 16.64 -19.86
CA HIS A 169 -13.49 15.71 -19.26
C HIS A 169 -12.80 14.60 -18.46
N ALA A 170 -11.65 14.10 -18.94
CA ALA A 170 -10.83 13.17 -18.19
C ALA A 170 -10.38 13.74 -16.84
N VAL A 171 -10.02 15.03 -16.82
CA VAL A 171 -9.65 15.77 -15.60
C VAL A 171 -10.86 15.92 -14.68
N ASP A 172 -12.04 16.25 -15.22
CA ASP A 172 -13.30 16.34 -14.45
C ASP A 172 -13.64 15.00 -13.76
N LEU A 173 -13.46 13.87 -14.45
CA LEU A 173 -13.68 12.52 -13.90
C LEU A 173 -12.73 12.21 -12.75
N LEU A 174 -11.43 12.47 -12.94
CA LEU A 174 -10.40 12.27 -11.92
C LEU A 174 -10.67 13.15 -10.69
N TYR A 175 -10.91 14.44 -10.89
CA TYR A 175 -11.15 15.37 -9.80
C TYR A 175 -12.45 15.03 -9.06
N SER A 176 -13.51 14.67 -9.78
CA SER A 176 -14.76 14.21 -9.17
C SER A 176 -14.53 13.00 -8.27
N PHE A 177 -13.75 12.02 -8.72
CA PHE A 177 -13.46 10.84 -7.92
C PHE A 177 -12.75 11.21 -6.62
N VAL A 178 -11.67 11.99 -6.71
CA VAL A 178 -10.91 12.46 -5.54
C VAL A 178 -11.80 13.20 -4.55
N ASN A 179 -12.52 14.21 -5.03
CA ASN A 179 -13.35 15.06 -4.18
C ASN A 179 -14.49 14.27 -3.52
N CYS A 180 -15.13 13.36 -4.25
CA CYS A 180 -16.21 12.53 -3.71
C CYS A 180 -15.74 11.44 -2.75
N SER A 181 -14.47 11.05 -2.85
CA SER A 181 -13.82 10.14 -1.90
C SER A 181 -13.15 10.87 -0.74
N GLY A 182 -13.10 12.21 -0.73
CA GLY A 182 -12.45 12.98 0.35
C GLY A 182 -10.93 12.85 0.37
N LEU A 183 -10.32 12.56 -0.77
CA LEU A 183 -8.88 12.47 -0.95
C LEU A 183 -8.31 13.82 -1.42
N GLU A 184 -6.99 13.96 -1.38
CA GLU A 184 -6.29 15.16 -1.87
C GLU A 184 -5.48 14.83 -3.14
N LEU A 185 -5.78 15.47 -4.27
CA LEU A 185 -5.14 15.16 -5.55
C LEU A 185 -3.74 15.74 -5.63
N ILE A 186 -2.79 14.93 -6.09
CA ILE A 186 -1.51 15.35 -6.63
C ILE A 186 -1.48 14.95 -8.10
N PHE A 187 -1.27 15.89 -9.02
CA PHE A 187 -1.26 15.63 -10.46
C PHE A 187 0.16 15.76 -11.02
N GLY A 188 0.68 14.68 -11.61
CA GLY A 188 1.98 14.66 -12.29
C GLY A 188 1.94 15.28 -13.69
N LEU A 189 2.68 16.38 -13.87
CA LEU A 189 2.84 17.04 -15.16
C LEU A 189 3.90 16.35 -16.02
N ASN A 190 3.76 16.49 -17.34
CA ASN A 190 4.69 15.97 -18.32
C ASN A 190 5.97 16.80 -18.38
N ALA A 191 7.11 16.19 -18.01
CA ALA A 191 8.42 16.83 -18.04
C ALA A 191 9.24 16.52 -19.32
N LEU A 192 8.68 15.80 -20.30
CA LEU A 192 9.34 15.50 -21.58
C LEU A 192 8.92 16.42 -22.73
N LEU A 193 8.08 17.42 -22.48
CA LEU A 193 7.89 18.54 -23.41
C LEU A 193 9.11 19.46 -23.33
N ARG A 194 9.91 19.50 -24.40
CA ARG A 194 11.28 20.03 -24.36
C ARG A 194 11.59 20.85 -25.61
N THR A 195 12.27 21.97 -25.39
CA THR A 195 12.93 22.73 -26.45
C THR A 195 14.13 21.94 -27.00
N PRO A 196 14.70 22.34 -28.16
CA PRO A 196 15.95 21.77 -28.66
C PRO A 196 17.12 21.83 -27.66
N ASP A 197 17.11 22.82 -26.77
CA ASP A 197 18.12 23.01 -25.72
C ASP A 197 17.82 22.22 -24.43
N ASN A 198 16.85 21.30 -24.46
CA ASN A 198 16.38 20.48 -23.32
C ASN A 198 15.77 21.28 -22.16
N VAL A 199 15.30 22.50 -22.40
CA VAL A 199 14.52 23.28 -21.41
C VAL A 199 13.06 22.83 -21.44
N TRP A 200 12.41 22.77 -20.27
CA TRP A 200 11.00 22.36 -20.20
C TRP A 200 10.04 23.37 -20.84
N GLU A 201 9.16 22.88 -21.72
CA GLU A 201 8.12 23.68 -22.37
C GLU A 201 6.82 23.68 -21.53
N SER A 202 6.58 24.77 -20.80
CA SER A 202 5.49 24.87 -19.84
C SER A 202 4.10 25.11 -20.45
N GLN A 203 3.99 25.42 -21.75
CA GLN A 203 2.73 25.90 -22.35
C GLN A 203 1.59 24.89 -22.18
N ASN A 204 1.86 23.58 -22.28
CA ASN A 204 0.82 22.57 -22.08
C ASN A 204 0.35 22.48 -20.62
N ALA A 205 1.28 22.61 -19.67
CA ALA A 205 0.94 22.65 -18.25
C ALA A 205 0.11 23.90 -17.92
N GLU A 206 0.45 25.06 -18.47
CA GLU A 206 -0.31 26.30 -18.30
C GLU A 206 -1.74 26.19 -18.86
N LEU A 207 -1.94 25.51 -19.99
CA LEU A 207 -3.29 25.21 -20.51
C LEU A 207 -4.12 24.37 -19.52
N LEU A 208 -3.51 23.34 -18.92
CA LEU A 208 -4.15 22.49 -17.91
C LEU A 208 -4.45 23.27 -16.62
N LEU A 209 -3.47 24.03 -16.12
CA LEU A 209 -3.61 24.87 -14.92
C LEU A 209 -4.76 25.87 -15.09
N ASN A 210 -4.81 26.56 -16.24
CA ASN A 210 -5.89 27.49 -16.55
C ASN A 210 -7.27 26.81 -16.62
N TYR A 211 -7.33 25.60 -17.17
CA TYR A 211 -8.57 24.81 -17.19
C TYR A 211 -9.02 24.48 -15.77
N CYS A 212 -8.13 23.93 -14.95
CA CYS A 212 -8.43 23.55 -13.57
C CYS A 212 -8.76 24.75 -12.68
N GLU A 213 -8.09 25.89 -12.85
CA GLU A 213 -8.39 27.13 -12.14
C GLU A 213 -9.80 27.65 -12.47
N ARG A 214 -10.19 27.66 -13.75
CA ARG A 214 -11.58 28.03 -14.15
C ARG A 214 -12.63 27.08 -13.56
N ARG A 215 -12.26 25.83 -13.31
CA ARG A 215 -13.12 24.83 -12.67
C ARG A 215 -13.07 24.87 -11.13
N GLN A 216 -12.19 25.69 -10.56
CA GLN A 216 -11.93 25.78 -9.11
C GLN A 216 -11.47 24.44 -8.50
N TYR A 217 -10.61 23.71 -9.22
CA TYR A 217 -10.10 22.42 -8.77
C TYR A 217 -8.85 22.59 -7.90
N ILE A 218 -8.96 22.24 -6.63
CA ILE A 218 -7.86 22.35 -5.65
C ILE A 218 -7.04 21.07 -5.69
N MET A 219 -5.78 21.18 -6.11
CA MET A 219 -4.84 20.07 -6.16
C MET A 219 -3.41 20.57 -6.03
N SER A 220 -2.51 19.64 -5.73
CA SER A 220 -1.07 19.82 -5.74
C SER A 220 -0.46 19.23 -7.01
N TRP A 221 0.82 19.51 -7.25
CA TRP A 221 1.48 19.25 -8.53
C TRP A 221 2.80 18.49 -8.33
N GLU A 222 3.15 17.70 -9.34
CA GLU A 222 4.48 17.12 -9.57
C GLU A 222 4.91 17.44 -11.00
N LEU A 223 6.20 17.26 -11.32
CA LEU A 223 6.72 17.40 -12.68
C LEU A 223 7.71 16.28 -12.99
N GLY A 224 7.31 15.35 -13.85
CA GLY A 224 8.16 14.24 -14.27
C GLY A 224 8.11 12.99 -13.40
N ASN A 225 8.28 11.82 -14.02
CA ASN A 225 8.28 10.51 -13.34
C ASN A 225 9.56 9.75 -13.63
N GLU A 226 10.35 9.46 -12.59
CA GLU A 226 11.64 8.79 -12.69
C GLU A 226 12.53 9.36 -13.81
N PRO A 227 12.90 10.65 -13.75
CA PRO A 227 13.74 11.31 -14.76
C PRO A 227 15.11 10.62 -14.97
N ASN A 228 15.55 9.83 -13.99
CA ASN A 228 16.72 8.95 -14.10
C ASN A 228 16.64 7.93 -15.25
N SER A 229 15.44 7.62 -15.73
CA SER A 229 15.18 6.63 -16.77
C SER A 229 14.80 7.24 -18.12
N TYR A 230 14.74 8.57 -18.27
CA TYR A 230 14.32 9.21 -19.53
C TYR A 230 15.17 8.82 -20.74
N GLU A 231 16.47 8.62 -20.57
CA GLU A 231 17.34 8.18 -21.66
C GLU A 231 16.88 6.83 -22.24
N LYS A 232 16.41 5.93 -21.38
CA LYS A 232 15.87 4.62 -21.78
C LYS A 232 14.44 4.68 -22.31
N LYS A 233 13.64 5.65 -21.86
CA LYS A 233 12.19 5.74 -22.15
C LYS A 233 11.88 6.64 -23.35
N ALA A 234 12.70 7.65 -23.58
CA ALA A 234 12.43 8.74 -24.52
C ALA A 234 13.69 9.25 -25.27
N ALA A 235 14.85 8.60 -25.08
CA ALA A 235 16.14 9.04 -25.66
C ALA A 235 16.53 10.49 -25.29
N ILE A 236 16.03 10.99 -24.16
CA ILE A 236 16.34 12.33 -23.60
C ILE A 236 17.10 12.14 -22.30
N ARG A 237 18.23 12.84 -22.15
CA ARG A 237 19.03 12.83 -20.92
C ARG A 237 19.00 14.21 -20.27
N LEU A 238 18.35 14.29 -19.10
CA LEU A 238 18.32 15.50 -18.27
C LEU A 238 19.34 15.41 -17.13
N THR A 239 20.00 16.52 -16.85
CA THR A 239 20.80 16.71 -15.63
C THR A 239 19.88 17.03 -14.45
N GLY A 240 20.35 16.79 -13.22
CA GLY A 240 19.62 17.19 -12.02
C GLY A 240 19.38 18.70 -11.98
N SER A 241 20.41 19.48 -12.35
CA SER A 241 20.34 20.94 -12.33
C SER A 241 19.30 21.50 -13.30
N GLN A 242 19.24 20.99 -14.54
CA GLN A 242 18.21 21.42 -15.50
C GLN A 242 16.81 21.11 -14.97
N LEU A 243 16.60 19.92 -14.39
CA LEU A 243 15.32 19.57 -13.80
C LEU A 243 14.96 20.51 -12.62
N GLY A 244 15.94 20.93 -11.83
CA GLY A 244 15.70 21.90 -10.75
C GLY A 244 15.28 23.27 -11.27
N GLU A 245 15.89 23.75 -12.36
CA GLU A 245 15.45 24.98 -13.05
C GLU A 245 14.03 24.85 -13.60
N ASP A 246 13.67 23.69 -14.18
CA ASP A 246 12.30 23.43 -14.65
C ASP A 246 11.28 23.53 -13.50
N PHE A 247 11.64 23.02 -12.31
CA PHE A 247 10.79 23.11 -11.12
C PHE A 247 10.69 24.52 -10.55
N LEU A 248 11.77 25.31 -10.59
CA LEU A 248 11.74 26.74 -10.24
C LEU A 248 10.81 27.50 -11.18
N HIS A 249 10.88 27.22 -12.48
CA HIS A 249 9.98 27.78 -13.48
C HIS A 249 8.51 27.41 -13.20
N LEU A 250 8.23 26.14 -12.92
CA LEU A 250 6.88 25.69 -12.53
C LEU A 250 6.41 26.40 -11.25
N ARG A 251 7.25 26.51 -10.21
CA ARG A 251 6.87 27.23 -8.98
C ARG A 251 6.50 28.69 -9.26
N ASN A 252 7.24 29.36 -10.14
CA ASN A 252 6.92 30.73 -10.55
C ASN A 252 5.58 30.84 -11.30
N ILE A 253 5.22 29.83 -12.10
CA ILE A 253 3.90 29.76 -12.74
C ILE A 253 2.81 29.57 -11.69
N LEU A 254 2.97 28.63 -10.77
CA LEU A 254 2.00 28.35 -9.70
C LEU A 254 1.78 29.57 -8.79
N GLN A 255 2.82 30.32 -8.45
CA GLN A 255 2.74 31.55 -7.65
C GLN A 255 1.92 32.67 -8.30
N LYS A 256 1.80 32.68 -9.64
CA LYS A 256 0.97 33.66 -10.38
C LYS A 256 -0.50 33.27 -10.44
N SER A 257 -0.83 32.00 -10.18
CA SER A 257 -2.21 31.52 -10.16
C SER A 257 -2.94 32.01 -8.91
N ALA A 258 -4.20 32.40 -9.06
CA ALA A 258 -5.04 32.80 -7.94
C ALA A 258 -5.40 31.60 -7.05
N LEU A 259 -5.49 30.40 -7.64
CA LEU A 259 -5.85 29.17 -6.93
C LEU A 259 -4.64 28.37 -6.43
N TYR A 260 -3.52 28.39 -7.16
CA TYR A 260 -2.38 27.49 -6.92
C TYR A 260 -1.16 28.16 -6.27
N ASN A 261 -1.22 29.44 -5.90
CA ASN A 261 -0.09 30.15 -5.30
C ASN A 261 0.44 29.51 -3.99
N SER A 262 -0.44 28.83 -3.25
CA SER A 262 -0.13 28.09 -2.02
C SER A 262 -0.28 26.58 -2.18
N SER A 263 -0.41 26.07 -3.41
CA SER A 263 -0.51 24.64 -3.67
C SER A 263 0.82 23.92 -3.41
N GLY A 264 0.73 22.63 -3.10
CA GLY A 264 1.91 21.79 -2.97
C GLY A 264 2.59 21.57 -4.32
N LEU A 265 3.92 21.61 -4.34
CA LEU A 265 4.76 21.12 -5.44
C LEU A 265 5.72 20.08 -4.89
N TYR A 266 5.65 18.86 -5.41
CA TYR A 266 6.47 17.73 -4.96
C TYR A 266 7.33 17.21 -6.11
N GLY A 267 8.50 16.68 -5.80
CA GLY A 267 9.45 16.20 -6.79
C GLY A 267 10.77 15.77 -6.16
N PRO A 268 11.72 15.20 -6.93
CA PRO A 268 11.69 15.01 -8.38
C PRO A 268 11.20 13.61 -8.82
N ASP A 269 10.55 12.84 -7.94
CA ASP A 269 10.04 11.49 -8.23
C ASP A 269 11.09 10.55 -8.86
N VAL A 270 12.31 10.64 -8.33
CA VAL A 270 13.42 9.78 -8.76
C VAL A 270 13.23 8.36 -8.28
N SER A 271 13.65 7.39 -9.09
CA SER A 271 13.72 5.99 -8.67
C SER A 271 14.71 5.80 -7.51
N GLN A 272 14.64 4.64 -6.85
CA GLN A 272 15.56 4.30 -5.75
C GLN A 272 17.04 4.50 -6.13
N PRO A 273 17.89 5.00 -5.20
CA PRO A 273 19.29 5.31 -5.50
C PRO A 273 20.05 4.11 -6.11
N ARG A 274 20.58 4.33 -7.32
CA ARG A 274 21.48 3.43 -8.07
C ARG A 274 22.73 4.20 -8.48
N ASP A 275 23.87 3.53 -8.56
CA ASP A 275 25.19 4.18 -8.72
C ASP A 275 25.33 5.05 -9.98
N HIS A 276 24.66 4.68 -11.07
CA HIS A 276 24.81 5.33 -12.39
C HIS A 276 24.01 6.63 -12.59
N ARG A 277 23.13 7.01 -11.66
CA ARG A 277 22.30 8.25 -11.76
C ARG A 277 22.12 8.98 -10.41
N LYS A 278 23.07 8.83 -9.48
CA LYS A 278 23.01 9.53 -8.17
C LYS A 278 23.08 11.06 -8.34
N ASP A 279 23.76 11.51 -9.39
CA ASP A 279 23.92 12.91 -9.78
C ASP A 279 22.60 13.63 -9.96
N LEU A 280 21.54 12.92 -10.38
CA LEU A 280 20.25 13.54 -10.67
C LEU A 280 19.60 14.13 -9.42
N LEU A 281 19.53 13.38 -8.30
CA LEU A 281 18.93 13.89 -7.07
C LEU A 281 19.79 15.01 -6.45
N THR A 282 21.12 14.82 -6.45
CA THR A 282 22.05 15.83 -5.94
C THR A 282 21.93 17.14 -6.71
N GLY A 283 22.09 17.11 -8.03
CA GLY A 283 22.01 18.31 -8.87
C GLY A 283 20.62 18.96 -8.84
N PHE A 284 19.55 18.15 -8.70
CA PHE A 284 18.20 18.67 -8.52
C PHE A 284 18.06 19.43 -7.21
N LEU A 285 18.56 18.89 -6.09
CA LEU A 285 18.43 19.57 -4.80
C LEU A 285 19.32 20.82 -4.71
N GLU A 286 20.49 20.82 -5.36
CA GLU A 286 21.36 21.99 -5.42
C GLU A 286 20.71 23.19 -6.14
N SER A 287 19.89 22.93 -7.15
CA SER A 287 19.25 23.96 -7.99
C SER A 287 17.79 24.24 -7.59
N GLY A 288 16.98 23.20 -7.45
CA GLY A 288 15.52 23.27 -7.34
C GLY A 288 14.92 22.98 -5.95
N ALA A 289 15.71 22.70 -4.90
CA ALA A 289 15.15 22.32 -3.59
C ALA A 289 14.22 23.37 -2.97
N LYS A 290 14.38 24.65 -3.33
CA LYS A 290 13.49 25.75 -2.89
C LYS A 290 12.12 25.74 -3.56
N ALA A 291 12.00 25.10 -4.73
CA ALA A 291 10.74 25.03 -5.46
C ALA A 291 9.76 24.03 -4.84
N ILE A 292 10.25 22.93 -4.27
CA ILE A 292 9.41 21.83 -3.77
C ILE A 292 9.07 21.96 -2.29
N ASP A 293 7.92 21.44 -1.87
CA ASP A 293 7.51 21.35 -0.46
C ASP A 293 8.02 20.06 0.20
N ALA A 294 8.11 18.97 -0.58
CA ALA A 294 8.67 17.69 -0.15
C ALA A 294 9.46 17.03 -1.28
N CYS A 295 10.54 16.34 -0.89
CA CYS A 295 11.36 15.55 -1.80
C CYS A 295 10.73 14.16 -1.99
N THR A 296 10.33 13.83 -3.20
CA THR A 296 9.75 12.53 -3.56
C THR A 296 10.79 11.60 -4.19
N TRP A 297 10.70 10.32 -3.85
CA TRP A 297 11.47 9.24 -4.47
C TRP A 297 10.67 7.94 -4.48
N HIS A 298 11.05 6.98 -5.32
CA HIS A 298 10.34 5.73 -5.48
C HIS A 298 11.13 4.53 -4.96
N HIS A 299 10.43 3.50 -4.52
CA HIS A 299 11.05 2.27 -4.04
C HIS A 299 10.25 1.02 -4.39
N TYR A 300 10.94 0.01 -4.92
CA TYR A 300 10.42 -1.34 -5.12
C TYR A 300 11.46 -2.35 -4.63
N TYR A 301 11.01 -3.42 -3.96
CA TYR A 301 11.93 -4.40 -3.38
C TYR A 301 12.57 -5.27 -4.47
N VAL A 302 11.75 -5.83 -5.36
CA VAL A 302 12.17 -6.90 -6.28
C VAL A 302 11.70 -6.66 -7.71
N ASN A 303 12.25 -7.42 -8.66
CA ASN A 303 11.79 -7.44 -10.05
C ASN A 303 10.53 -8.31 -10.17
N GLY A 304 9.42 -7.76 -10.67
CA GLY A 304 8.17 -8.52 -10.82
C GLY A 304 8.28 -9.75 -11.73
N ARG A 305 9.28 -9.78 -12.63
CA ARG A 305 9.49 -10.89 -13.58
C ARG A 305 10.14 -12.12 -12.96
N ASP A 306 11.01 -11.91 -11.97
CA ASP A 306 11.90 -12.94 -11.45
C ASP A 306 11.68 -13.23 -9.96
N ALA A 307 10.76 -12.50 -9.32
CA ALA A 307 10.53 -12.61 -7.88
C ALA A 307 9.87 -13.95 -7.50
N SER A 308 10.35 -14.51 -6.40
CA SER A 308 9.86 -15.75 -5.79
C SER A 308 9.02 -15.48 -4.55
N LEU A 309 8.35 -16.53 -4.04
CA LEU A 309 7.66 -16.46 -2.76
C LEU A 309 8.63 -16.18 -1.60
N ASP A 310 9.84 -16.76 -1.66
CA ASP A 310 10.86 -16.61 -0.63
C ASP A 310 11.35 -15.15 -0.55
N ASP A 311 11.48 -14.46 -1.68
CA ASP A 311 11.85 -13.03 -1.69
C ASP A 311 10.84 -12.15 -0.93
N PHE A 312 9.55 -12.52 -0.96
CA PHE A 312 8.49 -11.79 -0.25
C PHE A 312 8.51 -12.01 1.26
N LEU A 313 9.22 -13.05 1.73
CA LEU A 313 9.32 -13.43 3.13
C LEU A 313 10.73 -13.23 3.71
N ASP A 314 11.73 -12.94 2.87
CA ASP A 314 13.13 -12.76 3.31
C ASP A 314 13.31 -11.43 4.06
N PRO A 315 13.69 -11.46 5.36
CA PRO A 315 13.99 -10.25 6.12
C PRO A 315 15.08 -9.38 5.49
N LYS A 316 16.05 -9.97 4.77
CA LYS A 316 17.11 -9.21 4.09
C LYS A 316 16.55 -8.36 2.95
N VAL A 317 15.55 -8.87 2.24
CA VAL A 317 14.85 -8.12 1.20
C VAL A 317 14.11 -6.95 1.84
N LEU A 318 13.40 -7.18 2.96
CA LEU A 318 12.70 -6.12 3.70
C LEU A 318 13.66 -5.03 4.22
N ASP A 319 14.82 -5.43 4.73
CA ASP A 319 15.85 -4.51 5.28
C ASP A 319 16.46 -3.57 4.21
N MET A 320 16.34 -3.90 2.92
CA MET A 320 16.82 -3.03 1.84
C MET A 320 16.19 -1.63 1.87
N LEU A 321 14.93 -1.52 2.30
CA LEU A 321 14.25 -0.22 2.39
C LEU A 321 15.00 0.73 3.33
N ALA A 322 15.47 0.23 4.47
CA ALA A 322 16.21 1.05 5.44
C ALA A 322 17.52 1.57 4.84
N VAL A 323 18.25 0.71 4.12
CA VAL A 323 19.50 1.08 3.43
C VAL A 323 19.27 2.14 2.36
N LYS A 324 18.21 2.02 1.57
CA LYS A 324 17.89 3.00 0.51
C LYS A 324 17.39 4.32 1.11
N THR A 325 16.57 4.25 2.14
CA THR A 325 16.04 5.44 2.85
C THR A 325 17.17 6.22 3.50
N ASP A 326 18.12 5.57 4.17
CA ASP A 326 19.29 6.23 4.77
C ASP A 326 20.10 7.01 3.73
N LYS A 327 20.31 6.43 2.53
CA LYS A 327 21.01 7.11 1.43
C LYS A 327 20.26 8.36 0.96
N VAL A 328 18.94 8.29 0.76
CA VAL A 328 18.14 9.45 0.34
C VAL A 328 18.13 10.52 1.43
N LEU A 329 17.87 10.14 2.69
CA LEU A 329 17.83 11.07 3.81
C LEU A 329 19.18 11.79 4.01
N LYS A 330 20.31 11.10 3.85
CA LYS A 330 21.64 11.74 3.91
C LYS A 330 21.82 12.80 2.84
N ILE A 331 21.43 12.52 1.59
CA ILE A 331 21.52 13.48 0.49
C ILE A 331 20.62 14.68 0.78
N VAL A 332 19.35 14.44 1.12
CA VAL A 332 18.38 15.52 1.40
C VAL A 332 18.80 16.34 2.61
N HIS A 333 19.24 15.72 3.70
CA HIS A 333 19.67 16.44 4.91
C HIS A 333 20.91 17.30 4.65
N SER A 334 21.82 16.85 3.79
CA SER A 334 23.02 17.61 3.43
C SER A 334 22.72 18.82 2.53
N LEU A 335 21.78 18.70 1.60
CA LEU A 335 21.52 19.71 0.57
C LEU A 335 20.32 20.61 0.87
N SER A 336 19.34 20.10 1.62
CA SER A 336 18.13 20.82 2.02
C SER A 336 17.69 20.40 3.44
N PRO A 337 18.43 20.82 4.49
CA PRO A 337 18.10 20.47 5.87
C PRO A 337 16.65 20.81 6.22
N GLY A 338 15.95 19.88 6.86
CA GLY A 338 14.55 20.05 7.27
C GLY A 338 13.50 19.79 6.17
N LYS A 339 13.92 19.58 4.91
CA LYS A 339 13.01 19.19 3.82
C LYS A 339 12.34 17.85 4.13
N LYS A 340 11.03 17.79 3.94
CA LYS A 340 10.25 16.55 4.09
C LYS A 340 10.61 15.56 2.99
N VAL A 341 10.57 14.26 3.30
CA VAL A 341 10.94 13.20 2.34
C VAL A 341 9.85 12.16 2.26
N TRP A 342 9.35 11.94 1.05
CA TRP A 342 8.19 11.10 0.78
C TRP A 342 8.56 9.96 -0.15
N LEU A 343 7.93 8.80 0.05
CA LEU A 343 7.83 7.79 -1.00
C LEU A 343 6.67 8.18 -1.92
N GLY A 344 6.97 8.83 -3.05
CA GLY A 344 5.97 9.32 -4.03
C GLY A 344 5.32 8.20 -4.85
N GLU A 345 6.00 7.06 -4.97
CA GLU A 345 5.49 5.86 -5.61
C GLU A 345 6.20 4.63 -5.03
N THR A 346 5.46 3.65 -4.52
CA THR A 346 6.10 2.47 -3.94
C THR A 346 5.21 1.24 -3.92
N SER A 347 5.82 0.07 -4.10
CA SER A 347 5.12 -1.22 -4.01
C SER A 347 6.05 -2.40 -3.70
N SER A 348 5.55 -3.63 -3.82
CA SER A 348 6.33 -4.86 -3.68
C SER A 348 7.40 -4.98 -4.76
N ALA A 349 6.99 -5.03 -6.04
CA ALA A 349 7.84 -5.34 -7.17
C ALA A 349 7.63 -4.36 -8.33
N TYR A 350 8.72 -3.94 -8.98
CA TYR A 350 8.64 -3.09 -10.17
C TYR A 350 8.26 -3.91 -11.42
N GLY A 351 7.96 -3.25 -12.54
CA GLY A 351 7.53 -3.91 -13.78
C GLY A 351 6.06 -4.35 -13.73
N GLY A 352 5.22 -3.60 -13.03
CA GLY A 352 3.80 -3.91 -12.86
C GLY A 352 3.50 -4.93 -11.76
N GLY A 353 4.45 -5.33 -10.92
CA GLY A 353 4.23 -6.30 -9.85
C GLY A 353 4.61 -7.73 -10.23
N ALA A 354 4.71 -8.60 -9.24
CA ALA A 354 4.95 -10.03 -9.40
C ALA A 354 3.61 -10.78 -9.44
N ALA A 355 3.32 -11.50 -10.53
CA ALA A 355 2.04 -12.17 -10.72
C ALA A 355 1.81 -13.30 -9.68
N GLY A 356 0.62 -13.33 -9.07
CA GLY A 356 0.27 -14.31 -8.04
C GLY A 356 1.05 -14.16 -6.73
N LEU A 357 1.68 -12.99 -6.52
CA LEU A 357 2.42 -12.63 -5.32
C LEU A 357 2.05 -11.21 -4.86
N SER A 358 2.05 -10.23 -5.76
CA SER A 358 1.79 -8.81 -5.44
C SER A 358 0.31 -8.48 -5.23
N ASP A 359 -0.58 -9.35 -5.71
CA ASP A 359 -2.04 -9.32 -5.55
C ASP A 359 -2.54 -10.26 -4.45
N ALA A 360 -1.62 -10.89 -3.71
CA ALA A 360 -1.90 -11.95 -2.76
C ALA A 360 -1.58 -11.55 -1.31
N PHE A 361 -1.98 -12.39 -0.35
CA PHE A 361 -1.73 -12.18 1.08
C PHE A 361 -0.24 -11.98 1.42
N VAL A 362 0.67 -12.67 0.71
CA VAL A 362 2.12 -12.53 0.91
C VAL A 362 2.64 -11.11 0.65
N ALA A 363 1.99 -10.31 -0.20
CA ALA A 363 2.37 -8.91 -0.41
C ALA A 363 2.30 -8.07 0.88
N GLY A 364 1.42 -8.46 1.80
CA GLY A 364 1.19 -7.77 3.07
C GLY A 364 2.42 -7.69 3.97
N PHE A 365 3.35 -8.65 3.87
CA PHE A 365 4.61 -8.59 4.63
C PHE A 365 5.47 -7.41 4.19
N MET A 366 5.70 -7.27 2.88
CA MET A 366 6.42 -6.13 2.31
C MET A 366 5.68 -4.82 2.58
N TRP A 367 4.34 -4.82 2.51
CA TRP A 367 3.56 -3.60 2.66
C TRP A 367 3.50 -3.10 4.11
N LEU A 368 3.16 -3.95 5.06
CA LEU A 368 3.11 -3.56 6.48
C LEU A 368 4.50 -3.19 7.01
N ASP A 369 5.54 -3.94 6.60
CA ASP A 369 6.91 -3.62 7.01
C ASP A 369 7.38 -2.28 6.46
N LYS A 370 7.03 -1.97 5.20
CA LYS A 370 7.31 -0.67 4.60
C LYS A 370 6.68 0.47 5.39
N LEU A 371 5.40 0.36 5.75
CA LEU A 371 4.73 1.39 6.55
C LEU A 371 5.44 1.58 7.91
N GLY A 372 5.78 0.50 8.60
CA GLY A 372 6.49 0.56 9.89
C GLY A 372 7.89 1.15 9.78
N LEU A 373 8.70 0.68 8.83
CA LEU A 373 10.05 1.18 8.60
C LEU A 373 10.05 2.63 8.13
N SER A 374 9.20 3.00 7.18
CA SER A 374 9.12 4.37 6.66
C SER A 374 8.80 5.36 7.76
N ALA A 375 7.81 5.06 8.62
CA ALA A 375 7.47 5.91 9.76
C ALA A 375 8.65 6.02 10.76
N LYS A 376 9.27 4.89 11.10
CA LYS A 376 10.42 4.84 12.02
C LYS A 376 11.64 5.61 11.51
N LEU A 377 11.89 5.56 10.20
CA LEU A 377 13.04 6.20 9.56
C LEU A 377 12.81 7.69 9.27
N GLY A 378 11.57 8.16 9.36
CA GLY A 378 11.21 9.58 9.23
C GLY A 378 10.84 10.00 7.83
N LEU A 379 10.25 9.09 7.05
CA LEU A 379 9.50 9.47 5.85
C LEU A 379 8.11 9.95 6.27
N ASP A 380 7.66 11.08 5.73
CA ASP A 380 6.42 11.71 6.17
C ASP A 380 5.17 11.17 5.45
N VAL A 381 5.32 10.66 4.21
CA VAL A 381 4.24 10.11 3.36
C VAL A 381 4.75 8.92 2.56
N VAL A 382 3.88 7.92 2.36
CA VAL A 382 4.09 6.70 1.60
C VAL A 382 2.91 6.49 0.65
N MET A 383 3.14 6.65 -0.65
CA MET A 383 2.11 6.52 -1.69
C MET A 383 2.17 5.15 -2.36
N ARG A 384 1.17 4.31 -2.08
CA ARG A 384 1.04 2.95 -2.60
C ARG A 384 0.70 2.97 -4.09
N GLN A 385 1.61 2.42 -4.89
CA GLN A 385 1.38 2.01 -6.28
C GLN A 385 0.69 0.63 -6.28
N VAL A 386 -0.60 0.50 -6.59
CA VAL A 386 -1.63 1.53 -6.93
C VAL A 386 -2.93 1.24 -6.18
N LEU A 387 -3.85 2.19 -6.12
CA LEU A 387 -5.26 1.88 -5.83
C LEU A 387 -5.87 1.01 -6.94
N ILE A 388 -5.82 1.50 -8.18
CA ILE A 388 -6.23 0.82 -9.41
C ILE A 388 -5.21 1.10 -10.52
N GLY A 389 -4.93 0.11 -11.36
CA GLY A 389 -3.96 0.25 -12.45
C GLY A 389 -3.68 -1.07 -13.16
N SER A 390 -2.78 -1.05 -14.14
CA SER A 390 -2.55 -2.15 -15.08
C SER A 390 -1.68 -3.29 -14.54
N GLY A 391 -0.96 -3.04 -13.43
CA GLY A 391 -0.13 -4.03 -12.74
C GLY A 391 -0.93 -5.03 -11.89
N THR A 392 -0.23 -5.95 -11.22
CA THR A 392 -0.74 -6.91 -10.23
C THR A 392 -0.53 -6.47 -8.79
N TYR A 393 0.04 -5.28 -8.55
CA TYR A 393 0.25 -4.74 -7.21
C TYR A 393 -0.90 -3.84 -6.70
N HIS A 394 -2.01 -3.81 -7.45
CA HIS A 394 -3.15 -2.95 -7.15
C HIS A 394 -3.81 -3.34 -5.83
N LEU A 395 -4.35 -2.36 -5.10
CA LEU A 395 -5.16 -2.62 -3.91
C LEU A 395 -6.55 -3.15 -4.29
N VAL A 396 -7.04 -2.73 -5.45
CA VAL A 396 -8.37 -3.06 -5.99
C VAL A 396 -8.20 -3.60 -7.39
N ASP A 397 -8.77 -4.78 -7.66
CA ASP A 397 -8.53 -5.51 -8.90
C ASP A 397 -9.41 -5.06 -10.08
N ASN A 398 -9.30 -5.77 -11.21
CA ASN A 398 -10.04 -5.43 -12.42
C ASN A 398 -11.56 -5.60 -12.28
N ASN A 399 -12.04 -6.37 -11.31
CA ASN A 399 -13.47 -6.48 -10.96
C ASN A 399 -13.89 -5.43 -9.93
N LEU A 400 -12.96 -4.55 -9.55
CA LEU A 400 -13.05 -3.59 -8.47
C LEU A 400 -13.18 -4.24 -7.08
N ASP A 401 -12.70 -5.49 -6.93
CA ASP A 401 -12.69 -6.19 -5.65
C ASP A 401 -11.43 -5.83 -4.84
N PRO A 402 -11.56 -5.56 -3.53
CA PRO A 402 -10.41 -5.28 -2.68
C PRO A 402 -9.57 -6.54 -2.41
N LEU A 403 -8.25 -6.39 -2.55
CA LEU A 403 -7.26 -7.44 -2.29
C LEU A 403 -6.73 -7.39 -0.86
N PRO A 404 -5.94 -8.39 -0.40
CA PRO A 404 -5.46 -8.46 0.98
C PRO A 404 -4.76 -7.17 1.47
N ASP A 405 -3.96 -6.54 0.61
CA ASP A 405 -3.29 -5.28 0.93
C ASP A 405 -4.25 -4.10 1.10
N TYR A 406 -5.43 -4.10 0.47
CA TYR A 406 -6.46 -3.09 0.72
C TYR A 406 -6.97 -3.21 2.15
N TRP A 407 -7.32 -4.43 2.58
CA TRP A 407 -7.83 -4.68 3.93
C TRP A 407 -6.78 -4.36 5.00
N LEU A 408 -5.52 -4.73 4.75
CA LEU A 408 -4.38 -4.34 5.57
C LEU A 408 -4.27 -2.81 5.69
N SER A 409 -4.37 -2.10 4.56
CA SER A 409 -4.30 -0.63 4.52
C SER A 409 -5.45 0.04 5.27
N LEU A 410 -6.66 -0.52 5.13
CA LEU A 410 -7.85 -0.04 5.83
C LEU A 410 -7.70 -0.23 7.34
N LEU A 411 -7.23 -1.40 7.80
CA LEU A 411 -6.95 -1.64 9.22
C LEU A 411 -5.90 -0.67 9.76
N TYR A 412 -4.81 -0.47 9.01
CA TYR A 412 -3.78 0.51 9.37
C TYR A 412 -4.38 1.90 9.54
N LYS A 413 -5.20 2.36 8.59
CA LYS A 413 -5.89 3.66 8.67
C LYS A 413 -6.81 3.79 9.88
N ARG A 414 -7.50 2.72 10.27
CA ARG A 414 -8.41 2.75 11.42
C ARG A 414 -7.69 2.75 12.77
N LEU A 415 -6.53 2.09 12.85
CA LEU A 415 -5.91 1.78 14.14
C LEU A 415 -4.65 2.59 14.44
N VAL A 416 -3.88 2.99 13.43
CA VAL A 416 -2.53 3.56 13.61
C VAL A 416 -2.56 5.09 13.49
N GLY A 417 -2.12 5.78 14.55
CA GLY A 417 -2.00 7.23 14.60
C GLY A 417 -0.66 7.76 14.05
N PRO A 418 -0.54 9.09 13.86
CA PRO A 418 0.65 9.70 13.26
C PRO A 418 1.88 9.75 14.20
N GLU A 419 1.69 9.65 15.51
CA GLU A 419 2.80 9.69 16.47
C GLU A 419 3.48 8.31 16.59
N VAL A 420 4.72 8.24 16.11
CA VAL A 420 5.56 7.04 16.14
C VAL A 420 6.21 6.92 17.52
N LEU A 421 6.05 5.78 18.17
CA LEU A 421 6.68 5.45 19.45
C LEU A 421 7.86 4.49 19.24
N LYS A 422 8.74 4.40 20.24
CA LYS A 422 9.87 3.48 20.18
C LYS A 422 9.47 2.12 20.73
N ILE A 423 9.75 1.07 19.96
CA ILE A 423 9.71 -0.33 20.39
C ILE A 423 10.96 -1.05 19.87
N GLN A 424 11.49 -1.97 20.67
CA GLN A 424 12.66 -2.76 20.32
C GLN A 424 12.54 -4.21 20.79
N VAL A 425 12.94 -5.14 19.92
CA VAL A 425 13.13 -6.56 20.28
C VAL A 425 14.47 -6.73 20.98
N LEU A 426 14.46 -7.33 22.17
CA LEU A 426 15.65 -7.50 23.00
C LEU A 426 16.68 -8.48 22.37
N PRO A 427 18.00 -8.22 22.51
CA PRO A 427 19.06 -8.94 21.78
C PRO A 427 19.16 -10.44 22.06
N SER A 428 18.68 -10.91 23.21
CA SER A 428 18.74 -12.32 23.62
C SER A 428 17.78 -13.25 22.84
N SER A 429 17.04 -12.73 21.87
CA SER A 429 16.02 -13.49 21.12
C SER A 429 16.61 -14.09 19.84
N THR A 430 16.67 -15.42 19.74
CA THR A 430 17.23 -16.20 18.61
C THR A 430 16.50 -16.07 17.26
N ASN A 431 15.51 -15.18 17.12
CA ASN A 431 14.68 -15.00 15.92
C ASN A 431 14.34 -13.53 15.61
N LYS A 432 15.19 -12.58 16.01
CA LYS A 432 14.92 -11.13 15.93
C LYS A 432 14.57 -10.62 14.53
N GLN A 433 15.07 -11.25 13.47
CA GLN A 433 14.78 -10.83 12.10
C GLN A 433 13.41 -11.33 11.59
N LEU A 434 12.88 -12.40 12.18
CA LEU A 434 11.62 -13.02 11.75
C LEU A 434 10.38 -12.42 12.42
N LEU A 435 10.55 -11.72 13.54
CA LEU A 435 9.50 -10.92 14.17
C LEU A 435 9.84 -9.44 14.01
N ARG A 436 8.96 -8.69 13.35
CA ARG A 436 9.14 -7.25 13.16
C ARG A 436 7.97 -6.54 13.82
N VAL A 437 8.27 -5.55 14.66
CA VAL A 437 7.30 -4.87 15.53
C VAL A 437 7.46 -3.36 15.41
N TYR A 438 6.32 -2.68 15.46
CA TYR A 438 6.20 -1.23 15.34
C TYR A 438 5.12 -0.73 16.30
N LEU A 439 5.30 0.47 16.85
CA LEU A 439 4.43 1.02 17.87
C LEU A 439 4.11 2.47 17.58
N HIS A 440 2.85 2.83 17.61
CA HIS A 440 2.36 4.19 17.43
C HIS A 440 1.31 4.51 18.49
N CYS A 441 1.02 5.79 18.72
CA CYS A 441 -0.26 6.15 19.32
C CYS A 441 -1.41 5.57 18.48
N THR A 442 -2.50 5.17 19.14
CA THR A 442 -3.70 4.74 18.43
C THR A 442 -4.32 5.92 17.68
N ASN A 443 -4.95 5.66 16.53
CA ASN A 443 -5.59 6.70 15.74
C ASN A 443 -6.64 7.47 16.58
N LYS A 444 -6.39 8.77 16.79
CA LYS A 444 -7.19 9.67 17.62
C LYS A 444 -8.56 10.01 17.02
N GLU A 445 -8.74 9.79 15.72
CA GLU A 445 -10.03 9.97 15.04
C GLU A 445 -10.98 8.78 15.28
N SER A 446 -10.49 7.69 15.88
CA SER A 446 -11.35 6.57 16.28
C SER A 446 -12.13 6.91 17.54
N SER A 447 -13.46 6.88 17.44
CA SER A 447 -14.36 7.02 18.59
C SER A 447 -14.32 5.82 19.54
N SER A 448 -13.72 4.70 19.12
CA SER A 448 -13.68 3.45 19.89
C SER A 448 -12.57 3.41 20.94
N TYR A 449 -11.60 4.32 20.88
CA TYR A 449 -10.40 4.28 21.72
C TYR A 449 -10.23 5.55 22.54
N ARG A 450 -9.78 5.38 23.79
CA ARG A 450 -9.51 6.49 24.70
C ARG A 450 -8.13 7.08 24.42
N LYS A 451 -7.93 8.34 24.83
CA LYS A 451 -6.60 8.96 24.90
C LYS A 451 -5.64 8.11 25.72
N GLY A 452 -4.38 8.08 25.34
CA GLY A 452 -3.34 7.25 25.94
C GLY A 452 -3.24 5.82 25.38
N ALA A 453 -4.15 5.41 24.48
CA ALA A 453 -4.07 4.11 23.81
C ALA A 453 -2.94 4.07 22.78
N VAL A 454 -2.31 2.90 22.64
CA VAL A 454 -1.25 2.66 21.66
C VAL A 454 -1.57 1.45 20.80
N THR A 455 -1.14 1.50 19.55
CA THR A 455 -1.31 0.42 18.57
C THR A 455 0.04 -0.18 18.25
N LEU A 456 0.23 -1.43 18.69
CA LEU A 456 1.33 -2.29 18.27
C LEU A 456 0.90 -3.02 17.00
N PHE A 457 1.73 -3.02 15.97
CA PHE A 457 1.55 -3.93 14.84
C PHE A 457 2.82 -4.74 14.60
N ALA A 458 2.62 -5.99 14.22
CA ALA A 458 3.68 -6.97 14.13
C ALA A 458 3.47 -7.91 12.95
N LEU A 459 4.57 -8.36 12.35
CA LEU A 459 4.57 -9.44 11.36
C LEU A 459 5.50 -10.57 11.79
N ASN A 460 5.03 -11.80 11.62
CA ASN A 460 5.75 -13.03 11.88
C ASN A 460 6.08 -13.72 10.55
N LEU A 461 7.36 -13.67 10.17
CA LEU A 461 7.92 -14.34 8.99
C LEU A 461 8.31 -15.80 9.29
N SER A 462 8.20 -16.25 10.55
CA SER A 462 8.48 -17.62 10.94
C SER A 462 7.35 -18.56 10.50
N LYS A 463 7.73 -19.79 10.13
CA LYS A 463 6.81 -20.92 9.91
C LYS A 463 6.23 -21.48 11.21
N LYS A 464 6.55 -20.88 12.37
CA LYS A 464 6.03 -21.23 13.70
C LYS A 464 5.35 -20.03 14.35
N GLN A 465 4.42 -20.29 15.24
CA GLN A 465 3.85 -19.25 16.10
C GLN A 465 4.95 -18.59 16.94
N MET A 466 4.89 -17.27 17.03
CA MET A 466 5.74 -16.47 17.90
C MET A 466 4.93 -15.87 19.04
N VAL A 467 5.58 -15.66 20.18
CA VAL A 467 4.96 -15.09 21.37
C VAL A 467 5.68 -13.79 21.71
N ILE A 468 4.97 -12.67 21.69
CA ILE A 468 5.50 -11.36 22.07
C ILE A 468 5.26 -11.16 23.56
N LYS A 469 6.34 -11.09 24.34
CA LYS A 469 6.27 -10.82 25.79
C LYS A 469 6.23 -9.33 26.02
N LEU A 470 5.12 -8.85 26.58
CA LEU A 470 4.89 -7.44 26.87
C LEU A 470 5.60 -7.03 28.18
N PRO A 471 6.20 -5.84 28.24
CA PRO A 471 6.74 -5.31 29.50
C PRO A 471 5.62 -4.96 30.48
N ALA A 472 5.93 -4.99 31.78
CA ALA A 472 4.99 -4.71 32.87
C ALA A 472 4.23 -3.38 32.71
N LEU A 473 4.86 -2.41 32.04
CA LEU A 473 4.26 -1.10 31.74
C LEU A 473 2.95 -1.21 30.93
N ILE A 474 2.80 -2.23 30.08
CA ILE A 474 1.65 -2.37 29.17
C ILE A 474 0.92 -3.72 29.27
N SER A 475 1.46 -4.68 30.03
CA SER A 475 0.83 -6.00 30.23
C SER A 475 -0.52 -5.93 30.96
N ASN A 476 -0.74 -4.87 31.75
CA ASN A 476 -1.99 -4.65 32.48
C ASN A 476 -3.12 -4.04 31.62
N SER A 477 -2.86 -3.72 30.35
CA SER A 477 -3.86 -3.19 29.43
C SER A 477 -4.74 -4.32 28.87
N THR A 478 -6.05 -4.07 28.75
CA THR A 478 -6.86 -4.87 27.82
C THR A 478 -6.37 -4.64 26.40
N VAL A 479 -6.46 -5.68 25.57
CA VAL A 479 -5.95 -5.65 24.21
C VAL A 479 -7.07 -6.00 23.25
N GLU A 480 -7.29 -5.18 22.23
CA GLU A 480 -8.11 -5.57 21.09
C GLU A 480 -7.22 -6.04 19.95
N VAL A 481 -7.49 -7.25 19.47
CA VAL A 481 -6.62 -8.00 18.58
C VAL A 481 -7.23 -8.11 17.20
N PHE A 482 -6.42 -7.84 16.18
CA PHE A 482 -6.76 -7.98 14.78
C PHE A 482 -5.67 -8.78 14.08
N VAL A 483 -5.84 -10.11 14.02
CA VAL A 483 -4.92 -11.02 13.35
C VAL A 483 -5.38 -11.21 11.90
N LEU A 484 -4.50 -10.88 10.96
CA LEU A 484 -4.69 -11.12 9.54
C LEU A 484 -3.93 -12.37 9.11
N GLN A 485 -4.66 -13.30 8.48
CA GLN A 485 -4.13 -14.56 7.94
C GLN A 485 -4.64 -14.76 6.52
N SER A 486 -3.91 -15.54 5.73
CA SER A 486 -4.47 -16.00 4.46
C SER A 486 -5.80 -16.73 4.68
N ALA A 487 -6.73 -16.56 3.74
CA ALA A 487 -7.97 -17.32 3.75
C ALA A 487 -7.77 -18.83 3.54
N GLU A 488 -6.65 -19.20 2.91
CA GLU A 488 -6.23 -20.56 2.62
C GLU A 488 -5.10 -21.00 3.55
N ALA A 489 -5.12 -22.28 3.93
CA ALA A 489 -4.15 -22.81 4.89
C ALA A 489 -2.80 -23.16 4.23
N GLY A 490 -1.75 -23.22 5.06
CA GLY A 490 -0.42 -23.65 4.62
C GLY A 490 0.34 -22.58 3.84
N ILE A 491 1.52 -22.97 3.34
CA ILE A 491 2.43 -22.06 2.63
C ILE A 491 1.88 -21.62 1.28
N ASP A 492 1.18 -22.52 0.57
CA ASP A 492 0.56 -22.21 -0.72
C ASP A 492 -0.57 -21.20 -0.56
N GLY A 493 -1.26 -21.23 0.58
CA GLY A 493 -2.28 -20.26 0.93
C GLY A 493 -1.76 -18.82 0.96
N LEU A 494 -0.46 -18.56 1.11
CA LEU A 494 0.08 -17.20 1.04
C LEU A 494 -0.15 -16.51 -0.32
N ARG A 495 -0.42 -17.29 -1.37
CA ARG A 495 -0.79 -16.79 -2.70
C ARG A 495 -2.29 -16.46 -2.83
N SER A 496 -3.07 -16.68 -1.78
CA SER A 496 -4.50 -16.37 -1.79
C SER A 496 -4.73 -14.87 -1.97
N ARG A 497 -5.71 -14.54 -2.80
CA ARG A 497 -6.21 -13.17 -3.01
C ARG A 497 -7.31 -12.81 -1.99
N SER A 498 -7.54 -13.67 -1.00
CA SER A 498 -8.49 -13.47 0.10
C SER A 498 -7.77 -13.47 1.45
N VAL A 499 -8.25 -12.67 2.38
CA VAL A 499 -7.68 -12.52 3.74
C VAL A 499 -8.76 -12.75 4.79
N ARG A 500 -8.38 -13.41 5.88
CA ARG A 500 -9.18 -13.52 7.09
C ARG A 500 -8.70 -12.52 8.13
N MET A 501 -9.65 -11.92 8.85
CA MET A 501 -9.40 -11.18 10.07
C MET A 501 -10.03 -11.95 11.23
N ASN A 502 -9.23 -12.35 12.21
CA ASN A 502 -9.67 -13.11 13.39
C ASN A 502 -10.50 -14.38 13.04
N GLY A 503 -10.23 -15.00 11.88
CA GLY A 503 -10.90 -16.22 11.41
C GLY A 503 -11.91 -15.99 10.28
N ASP A 504 -12.45 -14.78 10.14
CA ASP A 504 -13.51 -14.45 9.19
C ASP A 504 -12.96 -13.81 7.92
N VAL A 505 -13.45 -14.25 6.76
CA VAL A 505 -13.03 -13.71 5.45
C VAL A 505 -13.56 -12.29 5.29
N LEU A 506 -12.65 -11.34 5.04
CA LEU A 506 -13.02 -9.96 4.74
C LEU A 506 -13.51 -9.83 3.30
N LYS A 507 -14.71 -9.30 3.15
CA LYS A 507 -15.35 -8.97 1.87
C LYS A 507 -16.23 -7.75 2.04
N MET A 508 -16.41 -6.97 0.97
CA MET A 508 -17.46 -5.95 0.97
C MET A 508 -18.83 -6.60 1.19
N VAL A 509 -19.72 -5.90 1.88
CA VAL A 509 -21.11 -6.34 2.06
C VAL A 509 -21.87 -6.14 0.75
N ASP A 510 -21.66 -4.98 0.14
CA ASP A 510 -22.16 -4.58 -1.18
C ASP A 510 -21.25 -3.45 -1.74
N GLU A 511 -21.60 -2.91 -2.90
CA GLU A 511 -20.84 -1.86 -3.61
C GLU A 511 -20.70 -0.53 -2.82
N ARG A 512 -21.45 -0.35 -1.74
CA ARG A 512 -21.49 0.88 -0.93
C ARG A 512 -21.16 0.65 0.55
N THR A 513 -20.98 -0.60 0.96
CA THR A 513 -20.87 -0.96 2.38
C THR A 513 -19.66 -1.85 2.65
N LEU A 514 -18.76 -1.36 3.52
CA LEU A 514 -17.65 -2.14 4.07
C LEU A 514 -18.13 -3.05 5.21
N PRO A 515 -17.47 -4.20 5.43
CA PRO A 515 -17.76 -5.04 6.58
C PRO A 515 -17.36 -4.32 7.88
N PRO A 516 -17.97 -4.68 9.02
CA PRO A 516 -17.46 -4.24 10.31
C PRO A 516 -16.05 -4.78 10.54
N LEU A 517 -15.16 -3.93 11.05
CA LEU A 517 -13.79 -4.29 11.41
C LEU A 517 -13.67 -4.34 12.93
N GLN A 518 -14.19 -5.40 13.54
CA GLN A 518 -14.19 -5.59 14.99
C GLN A 518 -13.06 -6.54 15.40
N GLY A 519 -12.26 -6.13 16.39
CA GLY A 519 -11.21 -6.97 16.94
C GLY A 519 -11.74 -7.93 18.01
N VAL A 520 -10.91 -8.88 18.41
CA VAL A 520 -11.17 -9.77 19.54
C VAL A 520 -10.61 -9.13 20.80
N GLU A 521 -11.44 -8.92 21.82
CA GLU A 521 -10.98 -8.42 23.11
C GLU A 521 -10.29 -9.52 23.92
N LEU A 522 -9.11 -9.21 24.42
CA LEU A 522 -8.38 -10.01 25.40
C LEU A 522 -8.32 -9.24 26.73
N PRO A 523 -8.43 -9.94 27.87
CA PRO A 523 -8.11 -9.37 29.17
C PRO A 523 -6.63 -8.97 29.22
N PRO A 524 -6.17 -8.29 30.29
CA PRO A 524 -4.75 -8.05 30.51
C PRO A 524 -3.93 -9.34 30.37
N VAL A 525 -2.93 -9.31 29.49
CA VAL A 525 -2.07 -10.46 29.16
C VAL A 525 -0.61 -10.03 29.12
N GLU A 526 0.27 -10.90 29.60
CA GLU A 526 1.72 -10.71 29.48
C GLU A 526 2.26 -11.13 28.12
N HIS A 527 1.46 -11.86 27.34
CA HIS A 527 1.89 -12.55 26.13
C HIS A 527 0.88 -12.35 25.00
N LEU A 528 1.35 -11.89 23.85
CA LEU A 528 0.57 -11.83 22.62
C LEU A 528 1.00 -12.95 21.68
N ASN A 529 0.04 -13.74 21.24
CA ASN A 529 0.26 -14.80 20.26
C ASN A 529 0.17 -14.22 18.85
N LEU A 530 1.16 -14.54 18.01
CA LEU A 530 1.17 -14.20 16.59
C LEU A 530 1.37 -15.48 15.76
N PRO A 531 0.34 -15.95 15.03
CA PRO A 531 0.43 -17.17 14.23
C PRO A 531 1.60 -17.16 13.23
N ALA A 532 2.00 -18.35 12.79
CA ALA A 532 3.01 -18.49 11.73
C ALA A 532 2.57 -17.73 10.46
N LEU A 533 3.52 -17.08 9.79
CA LEU A 533 3.29 -16.41 8.50
C LEU A 533 2.02 -15.54 8.51
N SER A 534 1.94 -14.63 9.49
CA SER A 534 0.82 -13.74 9.69
C SER A 534 1.27 -12.36 10.14
N PHE A 535 0.35 -11.41 10.15
CA PHE A 535 0.56 -10.10 10.75
C PHE A 535 -0.67 -9.68 11.55
N ALA A 536 -0.47 -8.86 12.57
CA ALA A 536 -1.53 -8.46 13.48
C ALA A 536 -1.38 -7.02 13.97
N PHE A 537 -2.51 -6.45 14.36
CA PHE A 537 -2.61 -5.20 15.11
C PHE A 537 -3.14 -5.50 16.50
N TYR A 538 -2.56 -4.86 17.51
CA TYR A 538 -2.89 -4.99 18.92
C TYR A 538 -3.09 -3.59 19.48
N VAL A 539 -4.33 -3.23 19.79
CA VAL A 539 -4.66 -1.94 20.43
C VAL A 539 -4.66 -2.13 21.93
N LEU A 540 -3.66 -1.55 22.61
CA LEU A 540 -3.55 -1.56 24.07
C LEU A 540 -4.34 -0.38 24.63
N LYS A 541 -5.61 -0.64 24.97
CA LYS A 541 -6.62 0.40 25.26
C LYS A 541 -6.32 1.22 26.52
N GLN A 542 -5.58 0.67 27.48
CA GLN A 542 -5.21 1.35 28.73
C GLN A 542 -3.69 1.41 28.91
N ALA A 543 -2.93 1.58 27.83
CA ALA A 543 -1.49 1.82 27.91
C ALA A 543 -1.11 3.13 28.62
N ALA A 544 -2.05 4.07 28.76
CA ALA A 544 -1.90 5.34 29.48
C ALA A 544 -0.65 6.14 29.06
N SER A 545 -0.28 6.06 27.78
CA SER A 545 0.84 6.81 27.22
C SER A 545 0.56 8.32 27.27
N PRO A 546 1.35 9.15 27.98
CA PRO A 546 1.05 10.58 28.13
C PRO A 546 1.22 11.41 26.86
N VAL A 547 1.89 10.86 25.84
CA VAL A 547 2.04 11.51 24.52
C VAL A 547 0.93 11.12 23.54
N CYS A 548 0.05 10.20 23.96
CA CYS A 548 -1.16 9.78 23.28
C CYS A 548 -2.39 10.20 24.14
#